data_AF-A0A7C2SFX2-F1
#
_entry.id   AF-A0A7C2SFX2-F1
#
_cell.length_a   1.000
_cell.length_b   1.000
_cell.length_c   1.000
_cell.angle_alpha   90.00
_cell.angle_beta   90.00
_cell.angle_gamma   90.00
#
_symmetry.space_group_name_H-M   'P 1'
#
loop_
_entity.id
_entity.type
_entity.pdbx_description
1 polymer ?
#
loop_
_entity_poly.entity_id
_entity_poly.type
_entity_poly.pdbx_seq_one_letter_code
_entity_poly.pdbx_strand_id
1 'polypeptide(L)'
;MASLNPCELEIELFCRGLRIDSSCTLEEDARGFRRTRAGLGSGLELVIPGRLKDIWCNVPVFEHFCAASPFLLVKENGRYVVVDTRSDEAYPVVVPPEPSWYRRKTSRGHEMASIGVLQGTYLGVYISETCRFWDPGNDRHCHFCTSGLNVGKAEVLRKPVDEVVEVAKAAKEESGVTFFHFNAGYQREDRPDASPYHGLNLAAPYVKAIREQVGGFIGVQVAPVLRHDFWKYDWLIALGADHFSFCYEFHNPLYFERYCPGKCGALGQRAFFEAMEYTAEKLGK
;
A
#
# COMPACT_ATOMS: atom_id res chain seq x y z
N MET A 1 -7.23 9.79 -31.39
CA MET A 1 -7.59 8.61 -30.57
C MET A 1 -8.92 8.90 -29.90
N ALA A 2 -9.72 7.89 -29.57
CA ALA A 2 -10.93 8.12 -28.78
C ALA A 2 -10.52 8.60 -27.37
N SER A 3 -11.32 9.49 -26.76
CA SER A 3 -11.04 9.98 -25.40
C SER A 3 -11.16 8.82 -24.41
N LEU A 4 -10.18 8.68 -23.52
CA LEU A 4 -10.12 7.62 -22.52
C LEU A 4 -11.23 7.80 -21.48
N ASN A 5 -11.92 6.73 -21.15
CA ASN A 5 -12.78 6.71 -19.97
C ASN A 5 -11.92 6.68 -18.67
N PRO A 6 -12.51 6.96 -17.49
CA PRO A 6 -11.76 7.02 -16.24
C PRO A 6 -10.90 5.77 -15.92
N CYS A 7 -11.40 4.57 -16.20
CA CYS A 7 -10.64 3.33 -15.97
C CYS A 7 -9.49 3.17 -16.98
N GLU A 8 -9.71 3.54 -18.24
CA GLU A 8 -8.66 3.52 -19.26
C GLU A 8 -7.55 4.52 -18.93
N LEU A 9 -7.92 5.71 -18.45
CA LEU A 9 -6.98 6.72 -17.98
C LEU A 9 -6.17 6.22 -16.77
N GLU A 10 -6.81 5.59 -15.78
CA GLU A 10 -6.13 4.99 -14.63
C GLU A 10 -5.03 4.00 -15.07
N ILE A 11 -5.36 3.08 -15.98
CA ILE A 11 -4.42 2.08 -16.49
C ILE A 11 -3.24 2.75 -17.21
N GLU A 12 -3.53 3.69 -18.10
CA GLU A 12 -2.49 4.42 -18.84
C GLU A 12 -1.57 5.22 -17.90
N LEU A 13 -2.12 5.86 -16.86
CA LEU A 13 -1.35 6.57 -15.83
C LEU A 13 -0.49 5.63 -14.99
N PHE A 14 -0.98 4.44 -14.62
CA PHE A 14 -0.16 3.46 -13.91
C PHE A 14 1.00 2.92 -14.74
N CYS A 15 0.79 2.71 -16.04
CA CYS A 15 1.80 2.14 -16.92
C CYS A 15 2.83 3.17 -17.40
N ARG A 16 2.41 4.41 -17.64
CA ARG A 16 3.26 5.44 -18.27
C ARG A 16 3.72 6.50 -17.29
N GLY A 17 3.07 6.62 -16.13
CA GLY A 17 3.33 7.68 -15.16
C GLY A 17 2.86 9.03 -15.65
N LEU A 18 3.30 10.09 -14.98
CA LEU A 18 2.85 11.45 -15.21
C LEU A 18 4.03 12.42 -15.10
N ARG A 19 4.12 13.37 -16.02
CA ARG A 19 5.00 14.53 -15.91
C ARG A 19 4.27 15.65 -15.16
N ILE A 20 5.01 16.48 -14.42
CA ILE A 20 4.45 17.58 -13.65
C ILE A 20 4.87 18.89 -14.32
N ASP A 21 3.89 19.72 -14.68
CA ASP A 21 4.13 21.07 -15.20
C ASP A 21 4.49 22.05 -14.09
N SER A 22 5.23 23.11 -14.43
CA SER A 22 5.64 24.17 -13.49
C SER A 22 4.49 24.97 -12.87
N SER A 23 3.28 24.90 -13.45
CA SER A 23 2.07 25.51 -12.89
C SER A 23 1.59 24.82 -11.60
N CYS A 24 1.97 23.57 -11.37
CA CYS A 24 1.51 22.80 -10.22
C CYS A 24 2.19 23.24 -8.91
N THR A 25 1.41 23.27 -7.81
CA THR A 25 1.87 23.62 -6.46
C THR A 25 1.60 22.45 -5.50
N LEU A 26 2.13 21.27 -5.85
CA LEU A 26 1.77 20.01 -5.19
C LEU A 26 2.32 19.90 -3.76
N GLU A 27 3.38 20.63 -3.42
CA GLU A 27 3.92 20.70 -2.06
C GLU A 27 2.92 21.31 -1.06
N GLU A 28 1.99 22.12 -1.56
CA GLU A 28 0.91 22.76 -0.80
C GLU A 28 -0.40 21.97 -0.91
N ASP A 29 -0.71 21.48 -2.12
CA ASP A 29 -2.02 20.94 -2.44
C ASP A 29 -2.14 19.42 -2.25
N ALA A 30 -1.03 18.68 -2.31
CA ALA A 30 -1.06 17.22 -2.28
C ALA A 30 -0.71 16.66 -0.91
N ARG A 31 -1.24 15.47 -0.62
CA ARG A 31 -0.64 14.57 0.38
C ARG A 31 0.84 14.36 0.02
N GLY A 32 1.73 14.36 1.01
CA GLY A 32 3.16 14.22 0.76
C GLY A 32 3.51 13.00 -0.12
N PHE A 33 4.05 13.25 -1.30
CA PHE A 33 4.54 12.26 -2.25
C PHE A 33 6.06 12.49 -2.42
N ARG A 34 6.88 11.71 -1.71
CA ARG A 34 8.31 12.06 -1.54
C ARG A 34 9.28 11.04 -2.12
N ARG A 35 8.80 9.88 -2.64
CA ARG A 35 9.67 8.72 -2.95
C ARG A 35 9.12 7.85 -4.06
N THR A 36 9.95 6.98 -4.62
CA THR A 36 9.54 5.89 -5.51
C THR A 36 8.55 4.95 -4.82
N ARG A 37 7.51 4.47 -5.51
CA ARG A 37 6.44 3.66 -4.91
C ARG A 37 6.94 2.34 -4.30
N ALA A 38 6.69 2.12 -3.01
CA ALA A 38 6.71 0.80 -2.37
C ALA A 38 5.68 0.68 -1.24
N GLY A 39 5.10 -0.50 -1.09
CA GLY A 39 4.32 -0.91 0.09
C GLY A 39 3.08 -0.06 0.35
N LEU A 40 3.26 1.10 0.99
CA LEU A 40 2.21 2.01 1.45
C LEU A 40 1.97 3.24 0.57
N GLY A 41 2.34 3.18 -0.72
CA GLY A 41 2.09 4.28 -1.65
C GLY A 41 3.11 5.40 -1.45
N SER A 42 3.62 5.91 -2.56
CA SER A 42 4.63 7.01 -2.53
C SER A 42 4.58 7.89 -3.77
N GLY A 43 3.74 7.54 -4.75
CA GLY A 43 3.45 8.36 -5.92
C GLY A 43 2.41 9.43 -5.60
N LEU A 44 2.07 10.21 -6.61
CA LEU A 44 1.06 11.25 -6.48
C LEU A 44 -0.33 10.60 -6.43
N GLU A 45 -1.07 10.81 -5.34
CA GLU A 45 -2.48 10.42 -5.30
C GLU A 45 -3.32 11.40 -6.13
N LEU A 46 -4.11 10.86 -7.04
CA LEU A 46 -5.11 11.57 -7.84
C LEU A 46 -6.46 10.88 -7.70
N VAL A 47 -7.51 11.67 -7.82
CA VAL A 47 -8.87 11.17 -7.98
C VAL A 47 -9.35 11.53 -9.39
N ILE A 48 -9.66 10.51 -10.19
CA ILE A 48 -10.24 10.65 -11.52
C ILE A 48 -11.76 10.58 -11.36
N PRO A 49 -12.49 11.67 -11.65
CA PRO A 49 -13.94 11.68 -11.54
C PRO A 49 -14.57 10.67 -12.49
N GLY A 50 -15.49 9.86 -11.97
CA GLY A 50 -16.19 8.84 -12.76
C GLY A 50 -17.69 8.94 -12.64
N ARG A 51 -18.42 8.46 -13.66
CA ARG A 51 -19.89 8.52 -13.67
C ARG A 51 -20.54 7.69 -12.56
N LEU A 52 -19.97 6.52 -12.26
CA LEU A 52 -20.49 5.59 -11.24
C LEU A 52 -19.83 5.80 -9.88
N LYS A 53 -18.52 5.98 -9.88
CA LYS A 53 -17.69 6.27 -8.72
C LYS A 53 -16.41 6.94 -9.19
N ASP A 54 -15.81 7.70 -8.30
CA ASP A 54 -14.47 8.23 -8.49
C ASP A 54 -13.42 7.13 -8.38
N ILE A 55 -12.32 7.28 -9.11
CA ILE A 55 -11.21 6.34 -9.13
C ILE A 55 -10.01 6.97 -8.45
N TRP A 56 -9.55 6.35 -7.37
CA TRP A 56 -8.34 6.75 -6.67
C TRP A 56 -7.13 6.08 -7.31
N CYS A 57 -6.15 6.87 -7.73
CA CYS A 57 -4.96 6.39 -8.42
C CYS A 57 -3.69 6.93 -7.75
N ASN A 58 -2.73 6.06 -7.44
CA ASN A 58 -1.39 6.46 -6.96
C ASN A 58 -0.39 6.46 -8.13
N VAL A 59 -0.27 7.59 -8.81
CA VAL A 59 0.41 7.71 -10.10
C VAL A 59 1.94 7.80 -9.92
N PRO A 60 2.73 7.06 -10.71
CA PRO A 60 4.19 7.24 -10.80
C PRO A 60 4.54 8.64 -11.29
N VAL A 61 5.44 9.33 -10.59
CA VAL A 61 5.94 10.68 -10.98
C VAL A 61 7.46 10.83 -10.84
N PHE A 62 8.12 9.92 -10.09
CA PHE A 62 9.56 9.99 -9.84
C PHE A 62 10.37 8.93 -10.58
N GLU A 63 9.72 7.86 -11.01
CA GLU A 63 10.33 6.79 -11.75
C GLU A 63 10.90 7.30 -13.09
N HIS A 64 12.07 6.81 -13.50
CA HIS A 64 12.77 7.29 -14.69
C HIS A 64 11.92 7.26 -15.97
N PHE A 65 11.02 6.28 -16.09
CA PHE A 65 10.15 6.14 -17.26
C PHE A 65 9.10 7.27 -17.36
N CYS A 66 8.76 7.95 -16.26
CA CYS A 66 7.80 9.04 -16.24
C CYS A 66 8.26 10.23 -17.09
N ALA A 67 9.57 10.41 -17.27
CA ALA A 67 10.12 11.46 -18.13
C ALA A 67 9.67 11.32 -19.61
N ALA A 68 9.30 10.11 -20.04
CA ALA A 68 8.77 9.83 -21.37
C ALA A 68 7.23 9.73 -21.39
N SER A 69 6.55 10.06 -20.29
CA SER A 69 5.09 9.97 -20.23
C SER A 69 4.43 10.97 -21.19
N PRO A 70 3.41 10.54 -21.96
CA PRO A 70 2.59 11.46 -22.76
C PRO A 70 1.64 12.30 -21.89
N PHE A 71 1.47 11.96 -20.62
CA PHE A 71 0.57 12.65 -19.71
C PHE A 71 1.30 13.74 -18.93
N LEU A 72 0.73 14.93 -18.94
CA LEU A 72 1.22 16.10 -18.20
C LEU A 72 0.15 16.58 -17.22
N LEU A 73 0.49 16.69 -15.95
CA LEU A 73 -0.36 17.35 -14.96
C LEU A 73 -0.14 18.86 -15.03
N VAL A 74 -1.22 19.61 -15.16
CA VAL A 74 -1.23 21.07 -15.22
C VAL A 74 -2.19 21.61 -14.16
N LYS A 75 -1.89 22.76 -13.57
CA LYS A 75 -2.81 23.51 -12.71
C LYS A 75 -3.31 24.76 -13.46
N GLU A 76 -4.58 24.77 -13.79
CA GLU A 76 -5.24 25.88 -14.50
C GLU A 76 -6.42 26.40 -13.69
N ASN A 77 -6.47 27.73 -13.48
CA ASN A 77 -7.55 28.38 -12.72
C ASN A 77 -7.81 27.73 -11.34
N GLY A 78 -6.75 27.30 -10.66
CA GLY A 78 -6.82 26.64 -9.36
C GLY A 78 -7.29 25.18 -9.39
N ARG A 79 -7.40 24.55 -10.56
CA ARG A 79 -7.82 23.15 -10.73
C ARG A 79 -6.74 22.34 -11.42
N TYR A 80 -6.69 21.05 -11.11
CA TYR A 80 -5.74 20.12 -11.71
C TYR A 80 -6.35 19.39 -12.90
N VAL A 81 -5.58 19.26 -13.97
CA VAL A 81 -5.95 18.61 -15.22
C VAL A 81 -4.80 17.75 -15.70
N VAL A 82 -5.08 16.52 -16.10
CA VAL A 82 -4.14 15.67 -16.83
C VAL A 82 -4.35 15.88 -18.31
N VAL A 83 -3.33 16.31 -19.04
CA VAL A 83 -3.35 16.51 -20.49
C VAL A 83 -2.60 15.37 -21.19
N ASP A 84 -3.25 14.71 -22.14
CA ASP A 84 -2.59 13.79 -23.06
C ASP A 84 -1.98 14.56 -24.23
N THR A 85 -0.67 14.76 -24.20
CA THR A 85 0.07 15.52 -25.22
C THR A 85 0.10 14.88 -26.61
N ARG A 86 -0.44 13.66 -26.77
CA ARG A 86 -0.59 13.00 -28.09
C ARG A 86 -1.83 13.48 -28.82
N SER A 87 -2.84 13.98 -28.11
CA SER A 87 -4.15 14.35 -28.66
C SER A 87 -4.72 15.66 -28.12
N ASP A 88 -4.02 16.32 -27.20
CA ASP A 88 -4.48 17.50 -26.45
C ASP A 88 -5.79 17.29 -25.68
N GLU A 89 -6.12 16.03 -25.37
CA GLU A 89 -7.28 15.69 -24.55
C GLU A 89 -6.97 16.01 -23.08
N ALA A 90 -7.95 16.61 -22.40
CA ALA A 90 -7.82 17.11 -21.04
C ALA A 90 -8.77 16.38 -20.10
N TYR A 91 -8.22 15.78 -19.05
CA TYR A 91 -8.95 15.01 -18.05
C TYR A 91 -8.93 15.75 -16.71
N PRO A 92 -10.08 16.25 -16.22
CA PRO A 92 -10.12 16.86 -14.90
C PRO A 92 -9.78 15.83 -13.83
N VAL A 93 -8.90 16.18 -12.90
CA VAL A 93 -8.54 15.35 -11.75
C VAL A 93 -8.57 16.15 -10.47
N VAL A 94 -8.72 15.47 -9.34
CA VAL A 94 -8.59 16.09 -8.01
C VAL A 94 -7.32 15.59 -7.36
N VAL A 95 -6.53 16.52 -6.85
CA VAL A 95 -5.40 16.23 -5.96
C VAL A 95 -5.93 16.32 -4.52
N PRO A 96 -6.01 15.20 -3.78
CA PRO A 96 -6.51 15.22 -2.41
C PRO A 96 -5.49 15.91 -1.47
N PRO A 97 -5.93 16.82 -0.60
CA PRO A 97 -5.04 17.51 0.32
C PRO A 97 -4.52 16.60 1.41
N GLU A 98 -3.39 16.99 2.00
CA GLU A 98 -2.85 16.37 3.21
C GLU A 98 -3.84 16.56 4.37
N PRO A 99 -4.27 15.48 5.06
CA PRO A 99 -5.19 15.63 6.18
C PRO A 99 -4.46 16.26 7.38
N SER A 100 -5.17 17.12 8.12
CA SER A 100 -4.65 17.86 9.28
C SER A 100 -3.95 16.99 10.32
N TRP A 101 -4.46 15.77 10.53
CA TRP A 101 -3.93 14.89 11.54
C TRP A 101 -2.52 14.36 11.25
N TYR A 102 -2.06 14.34 9.99
CA TYR A 102 -0.73 13.83 9.62
C TYR A 102 0.40 14.46 10.43
N ARG A 103 0.33 15.79 10.62
CA ARG A 103 1.36 16.58 11.31
C ARG A 103 1.19 16.65 12.82
N ARG A 104 0.10 16.12 13.35
CA ARG A 104 -0.08 16.04 14.81
C ARG A 104 0.86 14.99 15.38
N LYS A 105 1.16 15.14 16.67
CA LYS A 105 1.96 14.17 17.40
C LYS A 105 1.05 13.19 18.14
N THR A 106 1.45 11.93 18.16
CA THR A 106 0.90 10.92 19.07
C THR A 106 1.25 11.27 20.52
N SER A 107 0.65 10.57 21.49
CA SER A 107 1.00 10.70 22.91
C SER A 107 2.47 10.40 23.20
N ARG A 108 3.16 9.65 22.33
CA ARG A 108 4.60 9.33 22.43
C ARG A 108 5.49 10.31 21.64
N GLY A 109 4.90 11.32 21.00
CA GLY A 109 5.61 12.43 20.37
C GLY A 109 5.98 12.25 18.90
N HIS A 110 5.62 11.12 18.27
CA HIS A 110 5.86 10.87 16.85
C HIS A 110 4.79 11.55 15.99
N GLU A 111 5.17 12.05 14.81
CA GLU A 111 4.17 12.52 13.82
C GLU A 111 3.26 11.35 13.41
N MET A 112 1.95 11.58 13.38
CA MET A 112 0.98 10.52 13.03
C MET A 112 1.24 9.93 11.63
N ALA A 113 1.69 10.74 10.68
CA ALA A 113 2.08 10.30 9.34
C ALA A 113 3.26 9.30 9.34
N SER A 114 4.08 9.26 10.40
CA SER A 114 5.16 8.27 10.54
C SER A 114 4.67 6.90 11.05
N ILE A 115 3.41 6.84 11.53
CA ILE A 115 2.75 5.64 12.03
C ILE A 115 1.81 5.05 10.97
N GLY A 116 0.99 5.85 10.31
CA GLY A 116 0.07 5.38 9.29
C GLY A 116 -0.22 6.44 8.24
N VAL A 117 -0.49 5.99 7.01
CA VAL A 117 -0.75 6.85 5.85
C VAL A 117 -2.03 6.41 5.16
N LEU A 118 -2.79 7.36 4.63
CA LEU A 118 -3.91 7.09 3.75
C LEU A 118 -3.40 6.55 2.42
N GLN A 119 -4.09 5.52 1.92
CA GLN A 119 -3.98 5.03 0.56
C GLN A 119 -5.39 5.00 -0.02
N GLY A 120 -5.68 5.97 -0.90
CA GLY A 120 -7.05 6.27 -1.29
C GLY A 120 -7.89 6.66 -0.07
N THR A 121 -8.81 5.77 0.29
CA THR A 121 -9.80 5.93 1.36
C THR A 121 -9.56 5.05 2.59
N TYR A 122 -8.46 4.28 2.62
CA TYR A 122 -8.12 3.41 3.75
C TYR A 122 -6.83 3.85 4.45
N LEU A 123 -6.66 3.46 5.72
CA LEU A 123 -5.42 3.69 6.46
C LEU A 123 -4.51 2.48 6.32
N GLY A 124 -3.35 2.67 5.68
CA GLY A 124 -2.28 1.70 5.58
C GLY A 124 -1.25 1.85 6.70
N VAL A 125 -0.86 0.73 7.30
CA VAL A 125 0.15 0.68 8.38
C VAL A 125 1.11 -0.46 8.12
N TYR A 126 2.42 -0.17 8.05
CA TYR A 126 3.46 -1.16 7.83
C TYR A 126 4.01 -1.61 9.18
N ILE A 127 3.74 -2.85 9.57
CA ILE A 127 3.88 -3.29 10.96
C ILE A 127 5.17 -4.06 11.24
N SER A 128 5.94 -4.39 10.20
CA SER A 128 7.20 -5.11 10.35
C SER A 128 8.41 -4.22 10.13
N GLU A 129 9.59 -4.76 10.43
CA GLU A 129 10.83 -4.26 9.83
C GLU A 129 10.81 -4.44 8.31
N THR A 130 11.84 -3.92 7.64
CA THR A 130 12.05 -4.16 6.21
C THR A 130 11.98 -5.66 5.89
N CYS A 131 11.36 -5.99 4.76
CA CYS A 131 11.26 -7.36 4.26
C CYS A 131 12.63 -8.06 4.26
N ARG A 132 12.72 -9.27 4.83
CA ARG A 132 14.00 -9.98 5.06
C ARG A 132 14.74 -10.39 3.78
N PHE A 133 14.10 -10.30 2.62
CA PHE A 133 14.80 -10.41 1.33
C PHE A 133 15.72 -9.22 1.03
N TRP A 134 15.61 -8.14 1.79
CA TRP A 134 16.50 -6.97 1.74
C TRP A 134 17.55 -6.96 2.87
N ASP A 135 17.63 -8.02 3.69
CA ASP A 135 18.67 -8.12 4.72
C ASP A 135 20.08 -7.99 4.08
N PRO A 136 21.07 -7.39 4.75
CA PRO A 136 22.43 -7.28 4.23
C PRO A 136 22.99 -8.64 3.77
N GLY A 137 23.50 -8.70 2.54
CA GLY A 137 24.01 -9.93 1.93
C GLY A 137 22.94 -10.82 1.29
N ASN A 138 21.67 -10.42 1.30
CA ASN A 138 20.59 -11.09 0.58
C ASN A 138 20.27 -10.36 -0.73
N ASP A 139 20.45 -11.04 -1.86
CA ASP A 139 20.18 -10.53 -3.20
C ASP A 139 18.83 -11.02 -3.78
N ARG A 140 18.03 -11.73 -2.97
CA ARG A 140 16.79 -12.39 -3.42
C ARG A 140 15.54 -11.51 -3.31
N HIS A 141 15.71 -10.19 -3.19
CA HIS A 141 14.59 -9.27 -3.21
C HIS A 141 13.88 -9.29 -4.57
N CYS A 142 12.58 -8.98 -4.58
CA CYS A 142 11.83 -8.93 -5.83
C CYS A 142 12.38 -7.77 -6.69
N HIS A 143 12.62 -7.99 -7.98
CA HIS A 143 13.36 -7.04 -8.83
C HIS A 143 12.64 -5.70 -9.04
N PHE A 144 11.32 -5.67 -8.86
CA PHE A 144 10.50 -4.46 -8.96
C PHE A 144 10.28 -3.78 -7.60
N CYS A 145 10.63 -4.44 -6.50
CA CYS A 145 10.34 -3.94 -5.16
C CYS A 145 11.26 -2.77 -4.82
N THR A 146 10.74 -1.76 -4.14
CA THR A 146 11.54 -0.66 -3.58
C THR A 146 11.41 -0.55 -2.07
N SER A 147 10.80 -1.55 -1.40
CA SER A 147 10.59 -1.53 0.06
C SER A 147 11.89 -1.38 0.83
N GLY A 148 12.99 -2.02 0.42
CA GLY A 148 14.31 -1.84 1.05
C GLY A 148 14.95 -0.47 0.83
N LEU A 149 14.47 0.30 -0.14
CA LEU A 149 14.92 1.68 -0.36
C LEU A 149 14.15 2.68 0.53
N ASN A 150 12.91 2.33 0.91
CA ASN A 150 11.90 3.23 1.47
C ASN A 150 11.58 2.99 2.96
N VAL A 151 11.48 1.72 3.39
CA VAL A 151 11.09 1.33 4.76
C VAL A 151 12.25 1.60 5.72
N GLY A 152 11.95 2.21 6.88
CA GLY A 152 12.94 2.52 7.93
C GLY A 152 13.71 3.83 7.79
N LYS A 153 13.56 4.58 6.68
CA LYS A 153 14.19 5.90 6.50
C LYS A 153 13.30 7.10 6.87
N ALA A 154 11.98 6.92 6.96
CA ALA A 154 11.04 7.96 7.44
C ALA A 154 9.94 7.40 8.35
N GLU A 155 9.92 6.09 8.54
CA GLU A 155 8.91 5.42 9.36
C GLU A 155 9.55 4.93 10.66
N VAL A 156 8.76 4.94 11.73
CA VAL A 156 9.12 4.23 12.96
C VAL A 156 9.19 2.73 12.65
N LEU A 157 10.37 2.13 12.82
CA LEU A 157 10.69 0.73 12.47
C LEU A 157 9.77 -0.28 13.16
N ARG A 158 9.34 0.01 14.39
CA ARG A 158 8.35 -0.78 15.11
C ARG A 158 7.31 0.14 15.72
N LYS A 159 6.10 0.07 15.19
CA LYS A 159 5.00 0.96 15.54
C LYS A 159 4.29 0.46 16.80
N PRO A 160 4.26 1.21 17.90
CA PRO A 160 3.52 0.79 19.09
C PRO A 160 2.03 0.70 18.81
N VAL A 161 1.37 -0.28 19.43
CA VAL A 161 -0.04 -0.59 19.17
C VAL A 161 -0.95 0.58 19.58
N ASP A 162 -0.66 1.22 20.70
CA ASP A 162 -1.36 2.40 21.20
C ASP A 162 -1.25 3.60 20.23
N GLU A 163 -0.06 3.86 19.68
CA GLU A 163 0.11 4.90 18.65
C GLU A 163 -0.69 4.57 17.37
N VAL A 164 -0.72 3.30 16.95
CA VAL A 164 -1.54 2.88 15.81
C VAL A 164 -3.02 3.09 16.09
N VAL A 165 -3.49 2.82 17.32
CA VAL A 165 -4.88 3.09 17.71
C VAL A 165 -5.19 4.60 17.70
N GLU A 166 -4.30 5.44 18.21
CA GLU A 166 -4.46 6.90 18.16
C GLU A 166 -4.60 7.41 16.71
N VAL A 167 -3.70 6.96 15.83
CA VAL A 167 -3.74 7.34 14.41
C VAL A 167 -4.97 6.79 13.70
N ALA A 168 -5.39 5.57 14.01
CA ALA A 168 -6.60 4.99 13.45
C ALA A 168 -7.87 5.75 13.88
N LYS A 169 -7.95 6.23 15.13
CA LYS A 169 -9.05 7.09 15.59
C LYS A 169 -9.07 8.42 14.85
N ALA A 170 -7.91 9.08 14.73
CA ALA A 170 -7.76 10.32 13.98
C ALA A 170 -8.20 10.17 12.51
N ALA A 171 -7.70 9.14 11.83
CA ALA A 171 -8.03 8.87 10.43
C ALA A 171 -9.53 8.57 10.23
N LYS A 172 -10.14 7.87 11.18
CA LYS A 172 -11.58 7.58 11.17
C LYS A 172 -12.42 8.85 11.37
N GLU A 173 -12.09 9.66 12.37
CA GLU A 173 -12.84 10.86 12.75
C GLU A 173 -12.73 11.98 11.69
N GLU A 174 -11.52 12.22 11.19
CA GLU A 174 -11.26 13.37 10.30
C GLU A 174 -11.24 13.02 8.81
N SER A 175 -10.94 11.77 8.46
CA SER A 175 -10.84 11.32 7.07
C SER A 175 -11.87 10.25 6.68
N GLY A 176 -12.78 9.89 7.60
CA GLY A 176 -13.86 8.94 7.34
C GLY A 176 -13.37 7.51 7.06
N VAL A 177 -12.16 7.15 7.49
CA VAL A 177 -11.59 5.82 7.24
C VAL A 177 -12.44 4.74 7.89
N THR A 178 -12.83 3.75 7.08
CA THR A 178 -13.57 2.56 7.52
C THR A 178 -12.78 1.26 7.35
N PHE A 179 -11.66 1.30 6.61
CA PHE A 179 -10.79 0.14 6.36
C PHE A 179 -9.37 0.42 6.86
N PHE A 180 -8.83 -0.50 7.65
CA PHE A 180 -7.49 -0.45 8.22
C PHE A 180 -6.68 -1.61 7.68
N HIS A 181 -5.56 -1.33 7.02
CA HIS A 181 -4.80 -2.33 6.28
C HIS A 181 -3.38 -2.48 6.82
N PHE A 182 -3.10 -3.63 7.45
CA PHE A 182 -1.80 -3.94 8.01
C PHE A 182 -0.92 -4.67 7.01
N ASN A 183 0.25 -4.11 6.75
CA ASN A 183 1.19 -4.61 5.75
C ASN A 183 2.49 -5.07 6.41
N ALA A 184 3.03 -6.21 5.97
CA ALA A 184 4.38 -6.63 6.35
C ALA A 184 5.12 -7.22 5.15
N GLY A 185 6.44 -7.07 5.16
CA GLY A 185 7.32 -7.84 4.29
C GLY A 185 7.41 -9.31 4.73
N TYR A 186 8.12 -10.13 3.94
CA TYR A 186 8.48 -11.49 4.36
C TYR A 186 9.34 -11.44 5.63
N GLN A 187 8.97 -12.24 6.63
CA GLN A 187 9.61 -12.33 7.95
C GLN A 187 10.05 -13.76 8.27
N ARG A 188 10.48 -14.51 7.26
CA ARG A 188 10.97 -15.90 7.39
C ARG A 188 9.88 -16.90 7.74
N GLU A 189 8.72 -16.78 7.08
CA GLU A 189 7.55 -17.65 7.27
C GLU A 189 7.84 -19.16 7.03
N ASP A 190 8.93 -19.51 6.36
CA ASP A 190 9.45 -20.87 6.15
C ASP A 190 10.34 -21.38 7.29
N ARG A 191 10.60 -20.58 8.31
CA ARG A 191 11.51 -20.88 9.42
C ARG A 191 10.76 -20.98 10.75
N PRO A 192 10.58 -22.20 11.30
CA PRO A 192 9.84 -22.39 12.55
C PRO A 192 10.39 -21.59 13.75
N ASP A 193 11.71 -21.40 13.82
CA ASP A 193 12.38 -20.61 14.84
C ASP A 193 12.09 -19.10 14.73
N ALA A 194 11.65 -18.63 13.56
CA ALA A 194 11.23 -17.25 13.32
C ALA A 194 9.72 -17.02 13.56
N SER A 195 8.96 -18.04 13.98
CA SER A 195 7.50 -17.97 14.17
C SER A 195 7.00 -16.73 14.94
N PRO A 196 7.67 -16.26 16.03
CA PRO A 196 7.26 -15.03 16.72
C PRO A 196 7.27 -13.76 15.84
N TYR A 197 8.03 -13.77 14.76
CA TYR A 197 8.21 -12.66 13.83
C TYR A 197 7.42 -12.81 12.53
N HIS A 198 6.77 -13.95 12.29
CA HIS A 198 5.94 -14.14 11.08
C HIS A 198 4.90 -13.02 10.97
N GLY A 199 4.59 -12.59 9.74
CA GLY A 199 3.69 -11.45 9.53
C GLY A 199 2.34 -11.55 10.25
N LEU A 200 1.73 -12.73 10.32
CA LEU A 200 0.47 -12.93 11.06
C LEU A 200 0.63 -12.74 12.58
N ASN A 201 1.73 -13.23 13.16
CA ASN A 201 2.05 -13.04 14.57
C ASN A 201 2.28 -11.56 14.90
N LEU A 202 2.94 -10.82 14.02
CA LEU A 202 3.11 -9.38 14.15
C LEU A 202 1.78 -8.62 14.03
N ALA A 203 0.87 -9.06 13.15
CA ALA A 203 -0.41 -8.39 12.91
C ALA A 203 -1.40 -8.54 14.08
N ALA A 204 -1.39 -9.68 14.77
CA ALA A 204 -2.34 -10.01 15.81
C ALA A 204 -2.61 -8.92 16.87
N PRO A 205 -1.61 -8.30 17.51
CA PRO A 205 -1.87 -7.24 18.49
C PRO A 205 -2.55 -6.01 17.88
N TYR A 206 -2.24 -5.65 16.63
CA TYR A 206 -2.88 -4.52 15.95
C TYR A 206 -4.32 -4.83 15.55
N VAL A 207 -4.57 -6.02 14.99
CA VAL A 207 -5.92 -6.49 14.61
C VAL A 207 -6.84 -6.47 15.83
N LYS A 208 -6.40 -7.05 16.94
CA LYS A 208 -7.16 -7.04 18.19
C LYS A 208 -7.45 -5.61 18.67
N ALA A 209 -6.42 -4.77 18.73
CA ALA A 209 -6.56 -3.41 19.25
C ALA A 209 -7.48 -2.53 18.40
N ILE A 210 -7.38 -2.61 17.06
CA ILE A 210 -8.30 -1.89 16.17
C ILE A 210 -9.73 -2.40 16.34
N ARG A 211 -9.92 -3.73 16.40
CA ARG A 211 -11.26 -4.32 16.60
C ARG A 211 -11.90 -3.82 17.89
N GLU A 212 -11.15 -3.84 18.99
CA GLU A 212 -11.67 -3.50 20.33
C GLU A 212 -11.84 -1.98 20.56
N GLN A 213 -10.97 -1.15 19.99
CA GLN A 213 -10.85 0.26 20.39
C GLN A 213 -11.24 1.27 19.31
N VAL A 214 -11.35 0.84 18.05
CA VAL A 214 -11.62 1.74 16.91
C VAL A 214 -12.83 1.27 16.12
N GLY A 215 -12.87 -0.02 15.76
CA GLY A 215 -13.87 -0.63 14.90
C GLY A 215 -13.76 -0.22 13.43
N GLY A 216 -14.24 -1.08 12.53
CA GLY A 216 -14.11 -0.93 11.07
C GLY A 216 -13.79 -2.28 10.44
N PHE A 217 -13.46 -2.27 9.15
CA PHE A 217 -12.92 -3.42 8.44
C PHE A 217 -11.41 -3.49 8.63
N ILE A 218 -10.88 -4.68 8.87
CA ILE A 218 -9.47 -4.92 9.14
C ILE A 218 -8.89 -5.87 8.11
N GLY A 219 -7.95 -5.39 7.31
CA GLY A 219 -7.22 -6.19 6.34
C GLY A 219 -5.80 -6.50 6.81
N VAL A 220 -5.29 -7.66 6.42
CA VAL A 220 -3.91 -8.09 6.67
C VAL A 220 -3.26 -8.54 5.36
N GLN A 221 -2.19 -7.87 4.95
CA GLN A 221 -1.37 -8.20 3.79
C GLN A 221 0.05 -8.54 4.22
N VAL A 222 0.33 -9.84 4.30
CA VAL A 222 1.63 -10.38 4.71
C VAL A 222 2.02 -11.55 3.82
N ALA A 223 3.29 -11.99 3.87
CA ALA A 223 3.67 -13.24 3.22
C ALA A 223 2.85 -14.42 3.79
N PRO A 224 2.43 -15.39 2.96
CA PRO A 224 1.64 -16.50 3.46
C PRO A 224 2.47 -17.37 4.40
N VAL A 225 1.84 -17.87 5.46
CA VAL A 225 2.42 -18.95 6.26
C VAL A 225 2.23 -20.28 5.52
N LEU A 226 3.04 -21.29 5.84
CA LEU A 226 2.92 -22.62 5.25
C LEU A 226 1.71 -23.37 5.86
N ARG A 227 1.24 -24.41 5.17
CA ARG A 227 0.00 -25.16 5.51
C ARG A 227 -0.11 -25.61 6.97
N HIS A 228 1.00 -26.02 7.58
CA HIS A 228 1.01 -26.45 9.00
C HIS A 228 0.65 -25.32 9.98
N ASP A 229 0.73 -24.06 9.54
CA ASP A 229 0.47 -22.86 10.33
C ASP A 229 -0.85 -22.16 9.96
N PHE A 230 -1.71 -22.76 9.14
CA PHE A 230 -2.98 -22.15 8.70
C PHE A 230 -3.94 -21.79 9.84
N TRP A 231 -3.80 -22.43 11.00
CA TRP A 231 -4.51 -22.06 12.21
C TRP A 231 -4.30 -20.59 12.60
N LYS A 232 -3.19 -19.96 12.19
CA LYS A 232 -2.91 -18.54 12.41
C LYS A 232 -3.91 -17.65 11.66
N TYR A 233 -4.43 -18.06 10.50
CA TYR A 233 -5.49 -17.32 9.83
C TYR A 233 -6.78 -17.36 10.65
N ASP A 234 -7.20 -18.54 11.15
CA ASP A 234 -8.38 -18.65 12.01
C ASP A 234 -8.23 -17.83 13.29
N TRP A 235 -7.04 -17.83 13.87
CA TRP A 235 -6.71 -17.00 15.03
C TRP A 235 -6.89 -15.51 14.72
N LEU A 236 -6.37 -15.02 13.59
CA LEU A 236 -6.52 -13.62 13.19
C LEU A 236 -7.98 -13.25 12.87
N ILE A 237 -8.75 -14.17 12.26
CA ILE A 237 -10.19 -13.98 12.05
C ILE A 237 -10.91 -13.85 13.40
N ALA A 238 -10.60 -14.73 14.36
CA ALA A 238 -11.18 -14.67 15.70
C ALA A 238 -10.82 -13.37 16.45
N LEU A 239 -9.65 -12.80 16.19
CA LEU A 239 -9.26 -11.47 16.70
C LEU A 239 -9.98 -10.32 15.98
N GLY A 240 -10.51 -10.56 14.79
CA GLY A 240 -11.31 -9.60 14.04
C GLY A 240 -10.76 -9.19 12.67
N ALA A 241 -9.86 -9.96 12.06
CA ALA A 241 -9.48 -9.73 10.66
C ALA A 241 -10.66 -10.08 9.73
N ASP A 242 -10.99 -9.17 8.81
CA ASP A 242 -12.08 -9.31 7.84
C ASP A 242 -11.57 -9.64 6.42
N HIS A 243 -10.28 -9.42 6.17
CA HIS A 243 -9.69 -9.55 4.85
C HIS A 243 -8.22 -9.98 4.93
N PHE A 244 -7.82 -10.91 4.05
CA PHE A 244 -6.42 -11.24 3.80
C PHE A 244 -6.07 -10.95 2.34
N SER A 245 -4.93 -10.31 2.12
CA SER A 245 -4.38 -10.04 0.79
C SER A 245 -3.00 -10.69 0.65
N PHE A 246 -2.73 -11.25 -0.53
CA PHE A 246 -1.48 -11.92 -0.85
C PHE A 246 -0.91 -11.43 -2.17
N CYS A 247 0.18 -10.68 -2.12
CA CYS A 247 0.88 -10.23 -3.32
C CYS A 247 1.75 -11.38 -3.88
N TYR A 248 1.15 -12.26 -4.70
CA TYR A 248 1.88 -13.28 -5.45
C TYR A 248 2.49 -12.74 -6.76
N GLU A 249 2.10 -11.53 -7.18
CA GLU A 249 2.69 -10.68 -8.23
C GLU A 249 2.58 -11.19 -9.67
N PHE A 250 3.02 -12.40 -9.94
CA PHE A 250 3.08 -12.97 -11.29
C PHE A 250 2.37 -14.33 -11.30
N HIS A 251 1.40 -14.48 -12.20
CA HIS A 251 0.69 -15.75 -12.38
C HIS A 251 1.53 -16.81 -13.09
N ASN A 252 2.31 -16.40 -14.10
CA ASN A 252 3.22 -17.32 -14.79
C ASN A 252 4.37 -17.73 -13.82
N PRO A 253 4.57 -19.03 -13.56
CA PRO A 253 5.57 -19.49 -12.59
C PRO A 253 7.01 -19.13 -12.99
N LEU A 254 7.33 -19.08 -14.30
CA LEU A 254 8.65 -18.68 -14.78
C LEU A 254 8.95 -17.21 -14.48
N TYR A 255 7.95 -16.34 -14.59
CA TYR A 255 8.11 -14.93 -14.22
C TYR A 255 8.12 -14.72 -12.71
N PHE A 256 7.35 -15.51 -11.96
CA PHE A 256 7.41 -15.51 -10.51
C PHE A 256 8.82 -15.88 -10.00
N GLU A 257 9.41 -16.96 -10.52
CA GLU A 257 10.78 -17.34 -10.16
C GLU A 257 11.79 -16.25 -10.56
N ARG A 258 11.67 -15.74 -11.79
CA ARG A 258 12.60 -14.74 -12.33
C ARG A 258 12.57 -13.40 -11.58
N TYR A 259 11.39 -12.91 -11.20
CA TYR A 259 11.23 -11.56 -10.64
C TYR A 259 10.95 -11.53 -9.14
N CYS A 260 10.61 -12.67 -8.54
CA CYS A 260 10.38 -12.85 -7.10
C CYS A 260 11.25 -14.00 -6.54
N PRO A 261 12.58 -14.01 -6.76
CA PRO A 261 13.42 -15.17 -6.45
C PRO A 261 13.36 -15.60 -4.97
N GLY A 262 13.27 -14.63 -4.05
CA GLY A 262 13.12 -14.90 -2.62
C GLY A 262 11.80 -15.58 -2.28
N LYS A 263 10.67 -15.07 -2.78
CA LYS A 263 9.35 -15.68 -2.56
C LYS A 263 9.30 -17.09 -3.12
N CYS A 264 9.87 -17.29 -4.32
CA CYS A 264 9.96 -18.60 -4.97
C CYS A 264 10.79 -19.58 -4.16
N GLY A 265 12.00 -19.18 -3.74
CA GLY A 265 12.90 -20.07 -3.00
C GLY A 265 12.49 -20.38 -1.56
N ALA A 266 11.78 -19.46 -0.88
CA ALA A 266 11.38 -19.63 0.52
C ALA A 266 10.01 -20.31 0.66
N LEU A 267 9.01 -19.88 -0.10
CA LEU A 267 7.62 -20.29 0.08
C LEU A 267 7.10 -21.10 -1.12
N GLY A 268 7.56 -20.74 -2.33
CA GLY A 268 7.01 -21.22 -3.59
C GLY A 268 5.67 -20.55 -3.92
N GLN A 269 5.35 -20.45 -5.21
CA GLN A 269 4.13 -19.78 -5.68
C GLN A 269 2.85 -20.47 -5.15
N ARG A 270 2.90 -21.80 -5.02
CA ARG A 270 1.78 -22.62 -4.55
C ARG A 270 1.32 -22.24 -3.13
N ALA A 271 2.23 -21.86 -2.23
CA ALA A 271 1.86 -21.43 -0.88
C ALA A 271 0.92 -20.22 -0.88
N PHE A 272 1.07 -19.30 -1.83
CA PHE A 272 0.18 -18.14 -1.98
C PHE A 272 -1.22 -18.58 -2.42
N PHE A 273 -1.31 -19.51 -3.38
CA PHE A 273 -2.61 -20.04 -3.83
C PHE A 273 -3.32 -20.85 -2.74
N GLU A 274 -2.59 -21.68 -2.00
CA GLU A 274 -3.19 -22.46 -0.89
C GLU A 274 -3.69 -21.55 0.24
N ALA A 275 -2.96 -20.48 0.57
CA ALA A 275 -3.41 -19.50 1.57
C ALA A 275 -4.63 -18.70 1.07
N MET A 276 -4.64 -18.29 -0.20
CA MET A 276 -5.80 -17.62 -0.82
C MET A 276 -7.03 -18.53 -0.79
N GLU A 277 -6.90 -19.78 -1.21
CA GLU A 277 -7.99 -20.77 -1.19
C GLU A 277 -8.53 -20.96 0.24
N TYR A 278 -7.65 -21.18 1.22
CA TYR A 278 -8.03 -21.35 2.61
C TYR A 278 -8.79 -20.14 3.17
N THR A 279 -8.24 -18.94 2.99
CA THR A 279 -8.85 -17.71 3.53
C THR A 279 -10.15 -17.35 2.82
N ALA A 280 -10.27 -17.63 1.51
CA ALA A 280 -11.52 -17.48 0.77
C ALA A 280 -12.60 -18.44 1.26
N GLU A 281 -12.28 -19.69 1.61
CA GLU A 281 -13.25 -20.62 2.21
C GLU A 281 -13.76 -20.12 3.58
N LYS A 282 -12.87 -19.49 4.37
CA LYS A 282 -13.22 -18.98 5.71
C LYS A 282 -14.07 -17.71 5.69
N LEU A 283 -13.76 -16.78 4.78
CA LEU A 283 -14.33 -15.42 4.76
C LEU A 283 -15.27 -15.14 3.58
N GLY A 284 -15.22 -15.93 2.50
CA GLY A 284 -15.96 -15.71 1.26
C GLY A 284 -17.43 -16.14 1.33
N LYS A 285 -18.18 -15.59 2.29
CA LYS A 285 -19.63 -15.76 2.40
C LYS A 285 -20.38 -14.53 1.91
#